data_AF-A0A250J966-F1
#
_entry.id   AF-A0A250J966-F1
#
_cell.length_a   1.000
_cell.length_b   1.000
_cell.length_c   1.000
_cell.angle_alpha   90.00
_cell.angle_beta   90.00
_cell.angle_gamma   90.00
#
_symmetry.space_group_name_H-M   'P 1'
#
loop_
_entity.id
_entity.type
_entity.pdbx_description
1 polymer ?
#
loop_
_entity_poly.entity_id
_entity_poly.type
_entity_poly.pdbx_seq_one_letter_code
_entity_poly.pdbx_strand_id
1 'polypeptide(L)'
;MSNRWTGLTRFLSDPRVPLDNGATERAMRGPAVGRKNHYGSRSRRGTEVAALFYSLLESVKLGGVDPKRYLGDAAMAALHGEPIPHPTSSRSPPRADAPRCSLLSVLS
;
A
#
# COMPACT_ATOMS: atom_id res chain seq x y z
N MET A 1 32.51 4.80 -0.59
CA MET A 1 31.28 5.40 -1.17
C MET A 1 30.97 4.72 -2.48
N SER A 2 29.86 3.99 -2.58
CA SER A 2 29.45 3.34 -3.84
C SER A 2 28.92 4.38 -4.83
N ASN A 3 29.42 4.36 -6.06
CA ASN A 3 29.02 5.28 -7.14
C ASN A 3 27.57 4.98 -7.60
N ARG A 4 26.58 5.59 -6.95
CA ARG A 4 25.14 5.46 -7.29
C ARG A 4 24.68 6.46 -8.35
N TRP A 5 25.60 7.17 -8.99
CA TRP A 5 25.32 8.25 -9.94
C TRP A 5 24.40 7.80 -11.08
N THR A 6 24.63 6.60 -11.63
CA THR A 6 23.81 6.01 -12.70
C THR A 6 22.33 5.87 -12.34
N GLY A 7 22.02 5.58 -11.07
CA GLY A 7 20.63 5.50 -10.61
C GLY A 7 20.00 6.88 -10.45
N LEU A 8 20.75 7.83 -9.88
CA LEU A 8 20.30 9.19 -9.62
C LEU A 8 20.08 10.02 -10.90
N THR A 9 20.77 9.70 -11.99
CA THR A 9 20.65 10.43 -13.27
C THR A 9 19.72 9.76 -14.27
N ARG A 10 19.09 8.62 -13.94
CA ARG A 10 18.27 7.86 -14.90
C ARG A 10 17.05 8.61 -15.44
N PHE A 11 16.53 9.58 -14.68
CA PHE A 11 15.43 10.44 -15.13
C PHE A 11 15.82 11.30 -16.36
N LEU A 12 17.12 11.55 -16.59
CA LEU A 12 17.61 12.30 -17.76
C LEU A 12 17.45 11.52 -19.07
N SER A 13 17.38 10.19 -19.00
CA SER A 13 17.33 9.30 -20.17
C SER A 13 16.06 8.46 -20.26
N ASP A 14 15.27 8.33 -19.20
CA ASP A 14 14.00 7.58 -19.18
C ASP A 14 12.86 8.46 -18.62
N PRO A 15 11.92 8.95 -19.47
CA PRO A 15 10.85 9.83 -19.04
C PRO A 15 9.80 9.14 -18.14
N ARG A 16 9.83 7.80 -18.02
CA ARG A 16 8.97 7.06 -17.10
C ARG A 16 9.45 7.15 -15.65
N VAL A 17 10.69 7.58 -15.43
CA VAL A 17 11.28 7.77 -14.11
C VAL A 17 11.07 9.24 -13.71
N PRO A 18 10.26 9.52 -12.67
CA PRO A 18 10.05 10.88 -12.21
C PRO A 18 11.36 11.50 -11.69
N LEU A 19 11.48 12.82 -11.81
CA LEU A 19 12.61 13.59 -11.26
C LEU A 19 12.68 13.49 -9.73
N ASP A 20 11.52 13.45 -9.07
CA ASP A 20 11.41 13.34 -7.62
C ASP A 20 10.93 11.96 -7.16
N ASN A 21 11.18 11.65 -5.89
CA ASN A 21 10.74 10.41 -5.24
C ASN A 21 9.48 10.62 -4.38
N GLY A 22 8.77 11.74 -4.54
CA GLY A 22 7.72 12.16 -3.61
C GLY A 22 6.53 11.21 -3.55
N ALA A 23 6.26 10.46 -4.63
CA ALA A 23 5.28 9.38 -4.61
C ALA A 23 5.71 8.22 -3.69
N THR A 24 6.96 7.78 -3.81
CA THR A 24 7.54 6.72 -2.98
C THR A 24 7.60 7.13 -1.51
N GLU A 25 8.05 8.35 -1.21
CA GLU A 25 8.11 8.84 0.17
C GLU A 25 6.73 8.93 0.81
N ARG A 26 5.71 9.38 0.06
CA ARG A 26 4.32 9.38 0.53
C ARG A 26 3.80 7.97 0.80
N ALA A 27 4.09 7.00 -0.06
CA ALA A 27 3.72 5.60 0.17
C ALA A 27 4.39 5.02 1.43
N MET A 28 5.64 5.40 1.71
CA MET A 28 6.38 4.94 2.89
C MET A 28 5.95 5.61 4.21
N ARG A 29 5.23 6.73 4.15
CA ARG A 29 4.79 7.47 5.34
C ARG A 29 3.87 6.64 6.23
N GLY A 30 2.98 5.84 5.64
CA GLY A 30 2.04 4.97 6.38
C GLY A 30 2.75 3.99 7.32
N PRO A 31 3.64 3.12 6.82
CA PRO A 31 4.45 2.23 7.64
C PRO A 31 5.31 2.95 8.70
N ALA A 32 5.88 4.11 8.36
CA ALA A 32 6.69 4.90 9.29
C ALA A 32 5.85 5.42 10.48
N VAL A 33 4.66 5.95 10.21
CA VAL A 33 3.71 6.39 11.24
C VAL A 33 3.20 5.19 12.05
N GLY A 34 2.86 4.08 11.39
CA GLY A 34 2.41 2.86 12.04
C GLY A 34 3.43 2.36 13.08
N ARG A 35 4.70 2.23 12.67
CA ARG A 35 5.79 1.84 13.58
C ARG A 35 5.86 2.70 14.85
N LYS A 36 5.63 4.00 14.74
CA LYS A 36 5.58 4.92 15.89
C LYS A 36 4.34 4.70 16.76
N ASN A 37 3.17 4.48 16.14
CA ASN A 37 1.90 4.34 16.84
C ASN A 37 1.78 3.03 17.64
N HIS A 38 2.28 1.93 17.12
CA HIS A 38 2.21 0.62 17.78
C HIS A 38 3.55 0.19 18.41
N TYR A 39 4.52 1.09 18.53
CA TYR A 39 5.88 0.83 19.04
C TYR A 39 6.57 -0.36 18.36
N GLY A 40 6.36 -0.51 17.05
CA GLY A 40 6.92 -1.58 16.26
C GLY A 40 6.41 -2.97 16.66
N SER A 41 7.11 -3.99 16.16
CA SER A 41 6.97 -5.35 16.67
C SER A 41 8.15 -5.62 17.60
N ARG A 42 7.89 -6.11 18.83
CA ARG A 42 8.93 -6.52 19.78
C ARG A 42 9.62 -7.86 19.41
N SER A 43 9.36 -8.37 18.21
CA SER A 43 9.92 -9.64 17.71
C SER A 43 10.17 -9.62 16.20
N ARG A 44 11.02 -10.52 15.70
CA ARG A 44 11.21 -10.68 14.24
C ARG A 44 9.91 -11.11 13.56
N ARG A 45 9.24 -12.12 14.12
CA ARG A 45 7.97 -12.65 13.61
C ARG A 45 6.88 -11.58 13.51
N GLY A 46 6.71 -10.75 14.53
CA GLY A 46 5.71 -9.67 14.46
C GLY A 46 6.09 -8.59 13.42
N THR A 47 7.38 -8.42 13.11
CA THR A 47 7.83 -7.47 12.09
C THR A 47 7.52 -8.00 10.70
N GLU A 48 7.74 -9.30 10.48
CA GLU A 48 7.36 -10.00 9.26
C GLU A 48 5.85 -9.93 9.02
N VAL A 49 5.04 -10.19 10.06
CA VAL A 49 3.58 -10.05 9.99
C VAL A 49 3.16 -8.61 9.67
N ALA A 50 3.74 -7.62 10.36
CA ALA A 50 3.45 -6.21 10.08
C ALA A 50 3.79 -5.83 8.63
N ALA A 51 4.95 -6.27 8.12
CA ALA A 51 5.36 -6.02 6.74
C ALA A 51 4.36 -6.63 5.73
N LEU A 52 3.91 -7.86 5.97
CA LEU A 52 2.88 -8.50 5.16
C LEU A 52 1.58 -7.68 5.13
N PHE A 53 1.11 -7.23 6.29
CA PHE A 53 -0.09 -6.39 6.35
C PHE A 53 0.07 -5.05 5.65
N TYR A 54 1.22 -4.37 5.80
CA TYR A 54 1.48 -3.11 5.09
C TYR A 54 1.44 -3.30 3.57
N SER A 55 2.13 -4.32 3.05
CA SER A 55 2.13 -4.63 1.62
C SER A 55 0.75 -5.03 1.11
N LEU A 56 0.02 -5.85 1.88
CA LEU A 56 -1.32 -6.32 1.52
C LEU A 56 -2.31 -5.15 1.41
N LEU A 57 -2.39 -4.32 2.45
CA LEU A 57 -3.34 -3.20 2.48
C LEU A 57 -2.99 -2.15 1.43
N GLU A 58 -1.72 -1.93 1.13
CA GLU A 58 -1.33 -1.02 0.06
C GLU A 58 -1.74 -1.57 -1.31
N SER A 59 -1.58 -2.87 -1.55
CA SER A 59 -2.04 -3.52 -2.77
C SER A 59 -3.56 -3.41 -2.94
N VAL A 60 -4.32 -3.54 -1.85
CA VAL A 60 -5.79 -3.37 -1.83
C VAL A 60 -6.18 -1.95 -2.22
N LYS A 61 -5.51 -0.93 -1.67
CA LYS A 61 -5.74 0.48 -2.03
C LYS A 61 -5.41 0.74 -3.50
N LEU A 62 -4.30 0.20 -4.00
CA LEU A 62 -3.90 0.32 -5.42
C LEU A 62 -4.95 -0.32 -6.35
N GLY A 63 -5.62 -1.38 -5.90
CA GLY A 63 -6.75 -1.98 -6.59
C GLY A 63 -8.07 -1.22 -6.49
N GLY A 64 -8.11 -0.08 -5.79
CA GLY A 64 -9.34 0.70 -5.58
C GLY A 64 -10.35 0.06 -4.62
N VAL A 65 -9.94 -0.93 -3.85
CA VAL A 65 -10.78 -1.62 -2.87
C VAL A 65 -10.60 -0.98 -1.50
N ASP A 66 -11.68 -0.88 -0.72
CA ASP A 66 -11.61 -0.42 0.67
C ASP A 66 -10.88 -1.45 1.55
N PRO A 67 -9.76 -1.08 2.20
CA PRO A 67 -8.99 -2.01 3.03
C PRO A 67 -9.78 -2.62 4.19
N LYS A 68 -10.70 -1.86 4.80
CA LYS A 68 -11.52 -2.36 5.91
C LYS A 68 -12.48 -3.44 5.43
N ARG A 69 -13.16 -3.20 4.31
CA ARG A 69 -14.02 -4.19 3.66
C ARG A 69 -13.25 -5.44 3.29
N TYR A 70 -12.10 -5.30 2.63
CA TYR A 70 -11.27 -6.44 2.24
C TYR A 70 -10.89 -7.31 3.44
N LEU A 71 -10.46 -6.71 4.55
CA LEU A 71 -10.12 -7.44 5.77
C LEU A 71 -11.33 -8.18 6.36
N GLY A 72 -12.52 -7.57 6.30
CA GLY A 72 -13.77 -8.22 6.69
C GLY A 72 -14.08 -9.45 5.84
N ASP A 73 -14.06 -9.29 4.51
CA ASP A 73 -14.34 -10.37 3.56
C ASP A 73 -13.30 -11.51 3.71
N ALA A 74 -12.02 -11.17 3.87
CA ALA A 74 -10.95 -12.14 4.06
C ALA A 74 -11.06 -12.89 5.40
N ALA A 75 -11.41 -12.20 6.49
CA ALA A 75 -11.61 -12.83 7.79
C ALA A 75 -12.81 -13.78 7.77
N MET A 76 -13.92 -13.37 7.15
CA MET A 76 -15.10 -14.22 6.99
C MET A 76 -14.78 -15.46 6.14
N ALA A 77 -14.10 -15.29 5.00
CA ALA A 77 -13.67 -16.41 4.17
C ALA A 77 -12.80 -17.40 4.95
N ALA A 78 -11.82 -16.91 5.71
CA ALA A 78 -10.96 -17.75 6.53
C ALA A 78 -11.72 -18.52 7.63
N LEU A 79 -12.71 -17.90 8.28
CA LEU A 79 -13.56 -18.56 9.28
C LEU A 79 -14.44 -19.66 8.67
N HIS A 80 -14.87 -19.49 7.42
CA HIS A 80 -15.70 -20.45 6.71
C HIS A 80 -14.91 -21.51 5.93
N GLY A 81 -13.57 -21.44 5.92
CA GLY A 81 -12.73 -22.35 5.13
C GLY A 81 -12.79 -22.09 3.62
N GLU A 82 -13.22 -20.90 3.21
CA GLU A 82 -13.35 -20.48 1.82
C GLU A 82 -12.06 -19.83 1.31
N PRO A 83 -11.84 -19.79 -0.02
CA PRO A 83 -10.69 -19.10 -0.60
C PRO A 83 -10.68 -17.62 -0.22
N ILE A 84 -9.54 -17.16 0.29
CA ILE A 84 -9.32 -15.74 0.61
C ILE A 84 -9.40 -14.92 -0.69
N PRO A 85 -10.18 -13.83 -0.72
CA PRO A 85 -10.30 -12.98 -1.91
C PRO A 85 -8.95 -12.38 -2.29
N HIS A 86 -8.72 -12.19 -3.59
CA HIS A 86 -7.52 -11.51 -4.05
C HIS A 86 -7.56 -10.02 -3.62
N PRO A 87 -6.44 -9.40 -3.20
CA PRO A 87 -6.41 -8.01 -2.73
C PRO A 87 -6.99 -6.97 -3.70
N THR A 88 -6.97 -7.25 -5.00
CA THR A 88 -7.59 -6.38 -6.02
C THR A 88 -8.99 -6.81 -6.47
N SER A 89 -9.53 -7.92 -5.95
CA SER A 89 -10.91 -8.36 -6.26
C SER A 89 -11.75 -8.37 -4.98
N SER A 90 -12.55 -7.33 -4.75
CA SER A 90 -13.58 -7.40 -3.71
C SER A 90 -14.77 -8.19 -4.23
N ARG A 91 -15.23 -9.19 -3.48
CA ARG A 91 -16.31 -10.12 -3.89
C ARG A 91 -17.70 -9.47 -3.90
N SER A 92 -17.80 -8.21 -3.47
CA SER A 92 -19.05 -7.50 -3.22
C SER A 92 -19.03 -6.13 -3.93
N PRO A 93 -20.18 -5.63 -4.45
CA PRO A 93 -20.21 -4.49 -5.36
C PRO A 93 -19.64 -3.23 -4.71
N PRO A 94 -18.91 -2.36 -5.44
CA PRO A 94 -18.34 -1.14 -4.88
C PRO A 94 -19.44 -0.34 -4.17
N ARG A 95 -19.15 0.15 -2.95
CA ARG A 95 -20.06 1.13 -2.32
C ARG A 95 -20.17 2.33 -3.26
N ALA A 96 -21.38 2.82 -3.49
CA ALA A 96 -21.67 3.95 -4.37
C ALA A 96 -20.89 5.23 -3.97
N ASP A 97 -20.36 5.27 -2.74
CA ASP A 97 -19.78 6.44 -2.11
C ASP A 97 -18.25 6.40 -2.03
N ALA A 98 -17.58 5.44 -2.71
CA ALA A 98 -16.13 5.42 -2.76
C ALA A 98 -15.64 6.73 -3.41
N PRO A 99 -14.92 7.61 -2.68
CA PRO A 99 -14.43 8.84 -3.28
C PRO A 99 -13.49 8.42 -4.41
N ARG A 100 -13.85 8.82 -5.64
CA ARG A 100 -12.96 8.73 -6.79
C ARG A 100 -11.62 9.28 -6.34
N CYS A 101 -10.56 8.47 -6.39
CA CYS A 101 -9.19 8.89 -6.10
C CYS A 101 -8.93 10.22 -6.81
N SER A 102 -9.05 11.33 -6.09
CA SER A 102 -8.81 12.65 -6.61
C SER A 102 -7.30 12.86 -6.59
N LEU A 103 -6.62 12.27 -7.57
CA LEU A 103 -5.23 12.57 -7.92
C LEU A 103 -5.06 13.99 -8.50
N LEU A 104 -6.04 14.89 -8.32
CA LEU A 104 -6.08 16.24 -8.89
C LEU A 104 -6.14 17.39 -7.86
N SER A 105 -6.03 17.14 -6.55
CA SER A 105 -6.10 18.23 -5.55
C SER A 105 -4.73 18.76 -5.06
N VAL A 106 -3.67 18.69 -5.87
CA VAL A 106 -2.35 19.29 -5.53
C VAL A 106 -1.99 20.47 -6.46
N LEU A 107 -2.95 21.00 -7.20
CA LEU A 107 -2.81 22.28 -7.91
C LEU A 107 -4.08 23.12 -7.70
N SER A 108 -4.16 23.77 -6.53
CA SER A 108 -4.88 25.04 -6.30
C SER A 108 -4.31 25.68 -5.04
#